data_AF-A0A7C2ELG5-F1
#
_entry.id   AF-A0A7C2ELG5-F1
#
_cell.length_a   1.000
_cell.length_b   1.000
_cell.length_c   1.000
_cell.angle_alpha   90.00
_cell.angle_beta   90.00
_cell.angle_gamma   90.00
#
_symmetry.space_group_name_H-M   'P 1'
#
loop_
_entity.id
_entity.type
_entity.pdbx_description
1 polymer ?
#
loop_
_entity_poly.entity_id
_entity_poly.type
_entity_poly.pdbx_seq_one_letter_code
_entity_poly.pdbx_strand_id
1 'polypeptide(L)' 'MPNAFVDDARSVSEENPFESMMERFDEAARLLNLDPNIYKILRWPNREITLYIPVLMDDGNYQVFTGYRVQHNFARGPA' A
#
# COMPACT_ATOMS: atom_id res chain seq x y z
N MET A 1 -3.02 -14.37 -22.83
CA MET A 1 -2.86 -14.65 -21.40
C MET A 1 -3.10 -13.36 -20.65
N PRO A 2 -4.06 -13.28 -19.71
CA PRO A 2 -4.18 -12.11 -18.84
C PRO A 2 -2.89 -11.99 -18.02
N ASN A 3 -2.34 -10.79 -17.96
CA ASN A 3 -1.06 -10.52 -17.31
C ASN A 3 -1.28 -10.59 -15.80
N ALA A 4 -0.52 -11.41 -15.07
CA ALA A 4 -0.65 -11.64 -13.62
C ALA A 4 -0.36 -10.40 -12.73
N PHE A 5 -0.22 -9.23 -13.36
CA PHE A 5 0.06 -7.94 -12.72
C PHE A 5 -1.11 -6.95 -12.82
N VAL A 6 -2.26 -7.36 -13.36
CA VAL A 6 -3.43 -6.49 -13.53
C VAL A 6 -4.69 -7.21 -13.06
N ASP A 7 -4.73 -7.56 -11.78
CA ASP A 7 -5.99 -7.80 -11.05
C ASP A 7 -6.18 -6.67 -10.03
N ASP A 8 -6.31 -5.44 -10.54
CA ASP A 8 -6.82 -4.32 -9.75
C ASP A 8 -8.25 -3.96 -10.20
N ALA A 9 -9.10 -4.99 -10.25
CA ALA A 9 -10.54 -4.84 -10.37
C ALA A 9 -11.19 -4.85 -8.97
N ARG A 10 -10.68 -4.06 -8.02
CA ARG A 10 -11.27 -3.94 -6.69
C ARG A 10 -12.39 -2.91 -6.70
N SER A 11 -13.60 -3.35 -6.38
CA SER A 11 -14.79 -2.50 -6.25
C SER A 11 -14.65 -1.56 -5.04
N VAL A 12 -14.79 -0.27 -5.29
CA VAL A 12 -14.75 0.84 -4.32
C VAL A 12 -15.91 0.72 -3.33
N SER A 13 -15.62 0.64 -2.04
CA SER A 13 -16.62 0.73 -0.95
C SER A 13 -16.01 1.49 0.23
N GLU A 14 -16.82 2.14 1.08
CA GLU A 14 -16.35 2.80 2.33
C GLU A 14 -15.58 1.85 3.27
N GLU A 15 -15.58 0.53 3.02
CA GLU A 15 -14.76 -0.45 3.74
C GLU A 15 -13.29 -0.48 3.26
N ASN A 16 -12.92 0.25 2.20
CA ASN A 16 -11.55 0.28 1.68
C ASN A 16 -10.72 1.37 2.39
N PRO A 17 -9.82 1.01 3.32
CA PRO A 17 -9.09 1.99 4.12
C PRO A 17 -8.14 2.85 3.27
N PHE A 18 -7.70 2.35 2.12
CA PHE A 18 -6.84 3.07 1.21
C PHE A 18 -7.59 4.23 0.55
N GLU A 19 -8.79 3.97 0.04
CA GLU A 19 -9.61 5.01 -0.61
C GLU A 19 -10.00 6.09 0.40
N SER A 20 -10.44 5.71 1.60
CA SER A 20 -10.73 6.69 2.67
C SER A 20 -9.50 7.48 3.13
N MET A 21 -8.31 6.89 3.11
CA MET A 21 -7.06 7.62 3.38
C MET A 21 -6.74 8.59 2.24
N MET A 22 -6.95 8.16 0.99
CA MET A 22 -6.71 8.94 -0.21
C MET A 22 -7.63 10.16 -0.31
N GLU A 23 -8.91 10.03 0.01
CA GLU A 23 -9.83 11.18 0.06
C GLU A 23 -9.39 12.26 1.06
N ARG A 24 -8.96 11.83 2.26
CA ARG A 24 -8.43 12.74 3.28
C ARG A 24 -7.12 13.40 2.84
N PHE A 25 -6.26 12.66 2.15
CA PHE A 25 -5.02 13.18 1.60
C PHE A 25 -5.28 14.24 0.52
N ASP A 26 -6.24 13.98 -0.37
CA ASP A 26 -6.64 14.89 -1.46
C ASP A 26 -7.18 16.22 -0.90
N GLU A 27 -8.03 16.15 0.13
CA GLU A 27 -8.55 17.34 0.81
C GLU A 27 -7.43 18.14 1.50
N ALA A 28 -6.51 17.47 2.19
CA ALA A 28 -5.36 18.14 2.83
C ALA A 28 -4.44 18.82 1.82
N ALA A 29 -4.16 18.17 0.68
CA ALA A 29 -3.35 18.74 -0.39
C ALA A 29 -4.00 19.99 -0.99
N ARG A 30 -5.33 19.98 -1.15
CA ARG A 30 -6.12 21.13 -1.61
C ARG A 30 -6.05 22.30 -0.62
N LEU A 31 -6.23 22.03 0.68
CA LEU A 31 -6.18 23.05 1.73
C LEU A 31 -4.79 23.70 1.84
N LEU A 32 -3.73 22.93 1.61
CA LEU A 32 -2.34 23.42 1.64
C LEU A 32 -1.88 24.07 0.33
N ASN A 33 -2.71 24.05 -0.72
CA ASN A 33 -2.34 24.42 -2.08
C ASN A 33 -1.00 23.78 -2.50
N LEU A 34 -0.89 22.48 -2.28
CA LEU A 34 0.33 21.71 -2.47
C LEU A 34 0.78 21.72 -3.93
N ASP A 35 2.09 21.80 -4.17
CA ASP A 35 2.65 21.69 -5.51
C ASP A 35 2.17 20.38 -6.19
N PRO A 36 1.63 20.44 -7.42
CA PRO A 36 1.08 19.26 -8.11
C PRO A 36 2.10 18.13 -8.33
N ASN A 37 3.38 18.45 -8.46
CA ASN A 37 4.44 17.45 -8.61
C ASN A 37 4.74 16.78 -7.27
N ILE A 38 4.77 17.54 -6.17
CA ILE A 38 4.94 16.98 -4.83
C ILE A 38 3.74 16.08 -4.47
N TYR A 39 2.53 16.54 -4.78
CA TYR A 39 1.32 15.75 -4.60
C TYR A 39 1.39 14.38 -5.30
N LYS A 40 1.83 14.35 -6.57
CA LYS A 40 1.98 13.10 -7.33
C LYS A 40 2.97 12.14 -6.69
N ILE A 41 4.07 12.65 -6.12
CA ILE A 41 5.08 11.83 -5.44
C ILE A 41 4.51 11.26 -4.14
N LEU A 42 3.89 12.09 -3.31
CA LEU A 42 3.37 11.69 -1.99
C LEU A 42 2.16 10.76 -2.06
N ARG A 43 1.50 10.67 -3.23
CA ARG A 43 0.38 9.76 -3.48
C ARG A 43 0.79 8.29 -3.56
N TRP A 44 2.07 8.01 -3.79
CA TRP A 44 2.60 6.65 -3.89
C TRP A 44 3.55 6.34 -2.74
N PRO A 45 3.53 5.10 -2.21
CA PRO A 45 4.49 4.72 -1.19
C PRO A 45 5.90 4.59 -1.78
N ASN A 46 6.90 5.01 -1.00
CA ASN A 46 8.29 4.93 -1.43
C ASN A 46 8.79 3.48 -1.59
N ARG A 47 8.25 2.54 -0.81
CA ARG A 47 8.62 1.12 -0.89
C ARG A 47 7.48 0.22 -0.43
N GLU A 48 7.25 -0.83 -1.20
CA GLU A 48 6.36 -1.94 -0.84
C GLU A 48 7.15 -3.24 -0.94
N ILE A 49 7.04 -4.09 0.08
CA ILE A 49 7.70 -5.39 0.11
C ILE A 49 6.64 -6.44 0.39
N THR A 50 6.50 -7.39 -0.54
CA THR A 50 5.74 -8.62 -0.36
C THR A 50 6.72 -9.74 -0.03
N LEU A 51 6.48 -10.43 1.08
CA LEU A 51 7.33 -11.50 1.60
C LEU A 51 6.54 -12.80 1.62
N TYR A 52 7.21 -13.91 1.36
CA TYR A 52 6.65 -15.24 1.52
C TYR A 52 7.42 -15.95 2.63
N ILE A 53 6.74 -16.25 3.74
CA ILE A 53 7.34 -16.73 4.98
C ILE A 53 6.92 -18.19 5.17
N PRO A 54 7.76 -19.17 4.81
CA PRO A 54 7.50 -20.57 5.12
C PRO A 54 7.67 -20.80 6.63
N VAL A 55 6.66 -21.41 7.25
CA VAL A 55 6.64 -21.74 8.68
C VAL A 55 6.40 -23.24 8.81
N LEU A 56 7.22 -23.90 9.64
CA LEU A 56 6.96 -25.26 10.08
C LEU A 56 5.90 -25.22 11.17
N MET A 57 4.75 -25.84 10.90
CA MET A 57 3.61 -25.88 11.78
C MET A 57 3.78 -26.98 12.84
N ASP A 58 3.00 -26.92 13.92
CA ASP A 58 3.07 -27.88 15.03
C ASP A 58 2.78 -29.33 14.60
N ASP A 59 2.02 -29.52 13.51
CA ASP A 59 1.69 -30.81 12.91
C ASP A 59 2.81 -31.39 12.01
N GLY A 60 3.90 -30.65 11.83
CA GLY A 60 5.04 -31.02 11.00
C GLY A 60 4.92 -30.64 9.52
N ASN A 61 3.81 -30.01 9.09
CA ASN A 61 3.67 -29.52 7.72
C ASN A 61 4.23 -28.10 7.55
N TYR A 62 4.62 -27.74 6.31
CA TYR A 62 5.00 -26.37 5.97
C TYR A 62 3.79 -25.58 5.49
N GLN A 63 3.62 -24.37 6.01
CA GLN A 63 2.67 -23.39 5.50
C GLN A 63 3.42 -22.11 5.08
N VAL A 64 3.14 -21.60 3.89
CA VAL A 64 3.72 -20.34 3.40
C VAL A 64 2.73 -19.21 3.65
N PHE A 65 3.14 -18.23 4.46
CA PHE A 65 2.37 -17.03 4.74
C PHE A 65 2.82 -15.86 3.88
N THR A 66 1.88 -15.06 3.38
CA THR A 66 2.19 -13.82 2.69
C THR A 66 2.25 -12.67 3.69
N GLY A 67 3.39 -12.00 3.78
CA GLY A 67 3.59 -10.79 4.58
C GLY A 67 3.72 -9.55 3.70
N TYR A 68 3.35 -8.39 4.25
CA TYR A 68 3.44 -7.10 3.57
C TYR A 68 4.13 -6.07 4.47
N ARG A 69 5.06 -5.29 3.91
CA ARG A 69 5.65 -4.11 4.56
C ARG A 69 5.58 -2.93 3.59
N VAL A 70 4.76 -1.95 3.92
CA VAL A 70 4.61 -0.70 3.15
C VAL A 70 5.29 0.42 3.92
N GLN A 71 6.24 1.09 3.28
CA GLN A 71 6.89 2.30 3.79
C GLN A 71 6.46 3.47 2.91
N HIS A 72 5.43 4.19 3.35
CA HIS A 72 4.81 5.24 2.54
C HIS A 72 5.74 6.43 2.30
N ASN A 73 6.33 6.97 3.36
CA ASN A 73 7.24 8.09 3.26
C ASN A 73 8.27 8.08 4.39
N PHE A 74 9.54 8.32 4.06
CA PHE A 74 10.64 8.40 5.03
C PHE A 74 11.42 9.72 4.92
N ALA A 75 10.80 10.77 4.36
CA ALA A 75 11.47 12.05 4.14
C ALA A 75 11.82 12.78 5.45
N ARG A 76 11.05 12.55 6.52
CA ARG A 76 11.24 13.18 7.83
C ARG A 76 11.96 12.28 8.86
N GLY A 77 12.39 11.10 8.45
CA GLY A 77 13.00 10.12 9.34
C GLY A 77 12.60 8.69 9.01
N PRO A 78 13.11 7.72 9.78
CA PRO A 78 12.84 6.30 9.56
C PRO A 78 11.35 5.94 9.69
N ALA A 79 10.92 4.94 8.92
CA ALA A 79 9.56 4.42 8.86
C ALA A 79 9.46 2.97 9.39
#